data_AF-A0A536WZ46-F1
#
_entry.id   AF-A0A536WZ46-F1
#
_cell.length_a   1.000
_cell.length_b   1.000
_cell.length_c   1.000
_cell.angle_alpha   90.00
_cell.angle_beta   90.00
_cell.angle_gamma   90.00
#
_symmetry.space_group_name_H-M   'P 1'
#
loop_
_entity.id
_entity.type
_entity.pdbx_description
1 polymer ?
#
loop_
_entity_poly.entity_id
_entity_poly.type
_entity_poly.pdbx_seq_one_letter_code
_entity_poly.pdbx_strand_id
1 'polypeptide(L)'
;MTGASQTQTRTLGDLGVTSASNLRVVFNAVEPGNGDAGITLSNLVLNIYSPTGTVLFTTGPFTTMNFVSTETGTGNSGFVFALDASQQAAAAAAFGSGFQNNVVGLSATAGCGAAAPAGCFGATGGFETFFVANSGTVVAVPEPESYALLLAGLGVVGFMARRRSSRE
;
A
#
# COMPACT_ATOMS: atom_id res chain seq x y z
N MET A 1 -15.18 -24.13 -5.53
CA MET A 1 -15.40 -22.75 -6.05
C MET A 1 -14.34 -21.87 -5.42
N THR A 2 -13.30 -21.51 -6.17
CA THR A 2 -12.19 -20.67 -5.71
C THR A 2 -12.49 -19.22 -6.06
N GLY A 3 -13.30 -18.58 -5.22
CA GLY A 3 -13.55 -17.15 -5.26
C GLY A 3 -13.74 -16.69 -3.83
N ALA A 4 -12.67 -16.21 -3.20
CA ALA A 4 -12.81 -15.54 -1.91
C ALA A 4 -13.65 -14.27 -2.10
N SER A 5 -14.35 -13.85 -1.05
CA SER A 5 -15.11 -12.61 -1.08
C SER A 5 -14.19 -11.44 -1.42
N GLN A 6 -14.48 -10.72 -2.52
CA GLN A 6 -13.70 -9.58 -2.97
C GLN A 6 -13.92 -8.34 -2.10
N THR A 7 -15.00 -8.33 -1.32
CA THR A 7 -15.35 -7.28 -0.36
C THR A 7 -15.55 -7.91 1.00
N GLN A 8 -14.65 -7.62 1.93
CA GLN A 8 -14.78 -8.07 3.32
C GLN A 8 -14.45 -6.90 4.25
N THR A 9 -15.30 -6.67 5.24
CA THR A 9 -15.01 -5.72 6.31
C THR A 9 -13.78 -6.23 7.06
N ARG A 10 -12.73 -5.42 7.07
CA ARG A 10 -11.46 -5.75 7.72
C ARG A 10 -11.31 -4.98 9.01
N THR A 11 -10.91 -5.70 10.06
CA THR A 11 -10.54 -5.08 11.33
C THR A 11 -9.09 -4.58 11.26
N LEU A 12 -8.71 -3.64 12.13
CA LEU A 12 -7.32 -3.20 12.26
C LEU A 12 -6.39 -4.37 12.62
N GLY A 13 -6.90 -5.34 13.39
CA GLY A 13 -6.19 -6.58 13.74
C GLY A 13 -5.93 -7.48 12.54
N ASP A 14 -6.95 -7.72 11.71
CA ASP A 14 -6.81 -8.53 10.47
C ASP A 14 -5.78 -7.92 9.50
N LEU A 15 -5.68 -6.58 9.50
CA LEU A 15 -4.76 -5.82 8.65
C LEU A 15 -3.35 -5.72 9.25
N GLY A 16 -3.14 -6.20 10.48
CA GLY A 16 -1.88 -6.06 11.21
C GLY A 16 -1.49 -4.61 11.47
N VAL A 17 -2.43 -3.66 11.46
CA VAL A 17 -2.16 -2.24 11.70
C VAL A 17 -2.14 -2.01 13.20
N THR A 18 -0.96 -1.77 13.76
CA THR A 18 -0.76 -1.61 15.21
C THR A 18 -0.82 -0.15 15.67
N SER A 19 -0.74 0.80 14.73
CA SER A 19 -0.82 2.24 15.01
C SER A 19 -1.33 3.00 13.79
N ALA A 20 -1.84 4.22 14.02
CA ALA A 20 -2.25 5.14 12.95
C ALA A 20 -1.09 5.45 11.98
N SER A 21 0.16 5.46 12.46
CA SER A 21 1.34 5.73 11.65
C SER A 21 1.64 4.63 10.62
N ASN A 22 1.14 3.41 10.84
CA ASN A 22 1.32 2.28 9.92
C ASN A 22 0.14 2.10 8.98
N LEU A 23 -0.98 2.77 9.21
CA LEU A 23 -2.16 2.68 8.37
C LEU A 23 -1.88 3.27 6.98
N ARG A 24 -2.10 2.46 5.94
CA ARG A 24 -1.96 2.87 4.54
C ARG A 24 -3.25 2.55 3.80
N VAL A 25 -3.61 3.41 2.87
CA VAL A 25 -4.59 3.09 1.83
C VAL A 25 -3.82 2.95 0.52
N VAL A 26 -4.05 1.87 -0.18
CA VAL A 26 -3.51 1.65 -1.52
C VAL A 26 -4.65 1.79 -2.51
N PHE A 27 -4.47 2.69 -3.46
CA PHE A 27 -5.35 2.88 -4.60
C PHE A 27 -4.65 2.30 -5.83
N ASN A 28 -5.20 1.23 -6.38
CA ASN A 28 -4.70 0.64 -7.60
C ASN A 28 -5.75 0.84 -8.69
N ALA A 29 -5.38 1.56 -9.75
CA ALA A 29 -6.26 1.86 -10.87
C ALA A 29 -5.64 1.31 -12.15
N VAL A 30 -6.50 0.94 -13.08
CA VAL A 30 -6.15 0.60 -14.46
C VAL A 30 -7.09 1.39 -15.32
N GLU A 31 -6.57 2.20 -16.23
CA GLU A 31 -7.41 3.10 -17.02
C GLU A 31 -7.01 3.05 -18.50
N PRO A 32 -7.53 2.08 -19.28
CA PRO A 32 -7.12 1.92 -20.67
C PRO A 32 -7.94 2.75 -21.67
N GLY A 33 -9.12 3.27 -21.27
CA GLY A 33 -10.12 3.74 -22.23
C GLY A 33 -10.34 5.25 -22.29
N ASN A 34 -9.68 6.04 -21.44
CA ASN A 34 -9.75 7.51 -21.52
C ASN A 34 -8.71 8.15 -22.46
N GLY A 35 -7.81 7.35 -23.07
CA GLY A 35 -6.78 7.82 -24.01
C GLY A 35 -5.52 8.42 -23.37
N ASP A 36 -5.63 8.94 -22.14
CA ASP A 36 -4.52 9.53 -21.39
C ASP A 36 -3.86 8.53 -20.41
N ALA A 37 -4.52 7.40 -20.13
CA ALA A 37 -4.14 6.41 -19.13
C ALA A 37 -4.01 6.95 -17.68
N GLY A 38 -4.40 8.19 -17.44
CA GLY A 38 -4.42 8.84 -16.13
C GLY A 38 -5.76 8.67 -15.41
N ILE A 39 -5.82 9.02 -14.12
CA ILE A 39 -7.06 9.02 -13.34
C ILE A 39 -7.04 10.16 -12.31
N THR A 40 -8.18 10.78 -12.06
CA THR A 40 -8.32 11.79 -11.00
C THR A 40 -8.99 11.18 -9.79
N LEU A 41 -8.41 11.36 -8.60
CA LEU A 41 -9.05 11.04 -7.33
C LEU A 41 -9.56 12.34 -6.73
N SER A 42 -10.87 12.53 -6.69
CA SER A 42 -11.48 13.77 -6.18
C SER A 42 -11.89 13.67 -4.71
N ASN A 43 -11.99 12.45 -4.19
CA ASN A 43 -12.29 12.21 -2.78
C ASN A 43 -11.63 10.91 -2.31
N LEU A 44 -11.10 10.93 -1.10
CA LEU A 44 -10.67 9.74 -0.35
C LEU A 44 -10.83 10.02 1.13
N VAL A 45 -11.80 9.36 1.75
CA VAL A 45 -12.09 9.43 3.17
C VAL A 45 -11.98 8.04 3.77
N LEU A 46 -11.04 7.90 4.70
CA LEU A 46 -10.95 6.79 5.62
C LEU A 46 -11.68 7.11 6.92
N ASN A 47 -12.46 6.14 7.39
CA ASN A 47 -13.11 6.13 8.69
C ASN A 47 -12.63 4.91 9.49
N ILE A 48 -12.46 5.08 10.80
CA ILE A 48 -12.30 3.97 11.74
C ILE A 48 -13.55 3.89 12.59
N TYR A 49 -14.17 2.72 12.65
CA TYR A 49 -15.34 2.45 13.47
C TYR A 49 -15.01 1.47 14.58
N SER A 50 -15.62 1.66 15.73
CA SER A 50 -15.71 0.62 16.76
C SER A 50 -16.48 -0.61 16.25
N PRO A 51 -16.38 -1.78 16.91
CA PRO A 51 -17.15 -2.97 16.53
C PRO A 51 -18.66 -2.76 16.60
N THR A 52 -19.11 -1.77 17.37
CA THR A 52 -20.52 -1.39 17.52
C THR A 52 -20.97 -0.33 16.51
N GLY A 53 -20.10 0.11 15.60
CA GLY A 53 -20.41 1.05 14.52
C GLY A 53 -20.24 2.53 14.86
N THR A 54 -19.78 2.89 16.06
CA THR A 54 -19.42 4.28 16.41
C THR A 54 -18.19 4.72 15.62
N VAL A 55 -18.25 5.89 14.97
CA VAL A 55 -17.09 6.52 14.31
C VAL A 55 -16.10 6.98 15.37
N LEU A 56 -14.87 6.49 15.28
CA LEU A 56 -13.75 6.86 16.16
C LEU A 56 -12.80 7.86 15.49
N PHE A 57 -12.73 7.84 14.15
CA PHE A 57 -11.87 8.74 13.39
C PHE A 57 -12.38 8.88 11.94
N THR A 58 -12.17 10.07 11.37
CA THR A 58 -12.43 10.40 9.96
C THR A 58 -11.31 11.31 9.45
N THR A 59 -10.77 11.01 8.28
CA THR A 59 -9.60 11.69 7.68
C THR A 59 -9.81 13.14 7.21
N GLY A 60 -11.03 13.67 7.32
CA GLY A 60 -11.32 15.04 6.92
C GLY A 60 -11.36 15.23 5.40
N PRO A 61 -11.39 16.48 4.91
CA PRO A 61 -11.50 16.76 3.49
C PRO A 61 -10.25 16.33 2.72
N PHE A 62 -10.46 15.72 1.55
CA PHE A 62 -9.40 15.28 0.66
C PHE A 62 -9.10 16.34 -0.40
N THR A 63 -7.82 16.59 -0.65
CA THR A 63 -7.38 17.42 -1.78
C THR A 63 -7.32 16.58 -3.04
N THR A 64 -8.09 16.96 -4.06
CA THR A 64 -8.09 16.29 -5.37
C THR A 64 -6.67 16.09 -5.89
N MET A 65 -6.40 14.87 -6.39
CA MET A 65 -5.12 14.52 -6.99
C MET A 65 -5.31 13.94 -8.39
N ASN A 66 -4.48 14.39 -9.32
CA ASN A 66 -4.48 13.93 -10.70
C ASN A 66 -3.26 13.03 -10.91
N PHE A 67 -3.50 11.77 -11.24
CA PHE A 67 -2.48 10.83 -11.65
C PHE A 67 -2.43 10.84 -13.18
N VAL A 68 -1.30 11.27 -13.74
CA VAL A 68 -1.12 11.37 -15.20
C VAL A 68 -0.96 10.01 -15.88
N SER A 69 -0.74 8.96 -15.09
CA SER A 69 -0.60 7.57 -15.52
C SER A 69 -1.10 6.68 -14.39
N THR A 70 -1.78 5.60 -14.73
CA THR A 70 -2.20 4.53 -13.80
C THR A 70 -1.16 3.42 -13.69
N GLU A 71 0.01 3.56 -14.33
CA GLU A 71 1.11 2.60 -14.28
C GLU A 71 0.65 1.17 -14.58
N THR A 72 -0.09 0.99 -15.69
CA THR A 72 -0.66 -0.32 -16.05
C THR A 72 0.45 -1.34 -16.37
N GLY A 73 0.43 -2.52 -15.73
CA GLY A 73 1.45 -3.55 -15.93
C GLY A 73 1.61 -4.52 -14.75
N THR A 74 2.26 -5.66 -14.97
CA THR A 74 2.55 -6.62 -13.90
C THR A 74 3.68 -6.12 -13.02
N GLY A 75 3.43 -5.99 -11.71
CA GLY A 75 4.42 -5.63 -10.70
C GLY A 75 4.40 -4.16 -10.26
N ASN A 76 3.55 -3.32 -10.85
CA ASN A 76 3.36 -1.95 -10.38
C ASN A 76 2.51 -1.95 -9.10
N SER A 77 3.03 -1.28 -8.07
CA SER A 77 2.31 -1.05 -6.81
C SER A 77 1.40 0.16 -6.97
N GLY A 78 0.16 0.07 -6.47
CA GLY A 78 -0.78 1.18 -6.49
C GLY A 78 -0.28 2.42 -5.73
N PHE A 79 -1.00 3.53 -5.86
CA PHE A 79 -0.72 4.78 -5.15
C PHE A 79 -0.98 4.61 -3.66
N VAL A 80 0.03 4.91 -2.85
CA VAL A 80 -0.04 4.73 -1.39
C VAL A 80 -0.32 6.06 -0.70
N PHE A 81 -1.33 6.06 0.15
CA PHE A 81 -1.74 7.18 0.97
C PHE A 81 -1.45 6.86 2.43
N ALA A 82 -0.85 7.81 3.13
CA ALA A 82 -0.63 7.75 4.55
C ALA A 82 -1.38 8.91 5.22
N LEU A 83 -1.76 8.71 6.48
CA LEU A 83 -2.22 9.80 7.33
C LEU A 83 -1.06 10.77 7.55
N ASP A 84 -1.32 12.08 7.47
CA ASP A 84 -0.35 13.08 7.91
C ASP A 84 -0.19 13.09 9.44
N ALA A 85 0.78 13.84 9.96
CA ALA A 85 1.08 13.87 11.39
C ALA A 85 -0.13 14.30 12.26
N SER A 86 -0.96 15.22 11.77
CA SER A 86 -2.14 15.69 12.49
C SER A 86 -3.25 14.65 12.50
N GLN A 87 -3.47 14.00 11.36
CA GLN A 87 -4.42 12.89 11.20
C GLN A 87 -4.00 11.68 12.04
N GLN A 88 -2.71 11.36 12.10
CA GLN A 88 -2.17 10.28 12.94
C GLN A 88 -2.43 10.55 14.43
N ALA A 89 -2.21 11.79 14.88
CA ALA A 89 -2.48 12.18 16.27
C ALA A 89 -3.97 12.07 16.61
N ALA A 90 -4.86 12.52 15.71
CA ALA A 90 -6.30 12.40 15.90
C ALA A 90 -6.78 10.93 15.88
N ALA A 91 -6.23 10.12 14.97
CA ALA A 91 -6.56 8.70 14.86
C ALA A 91 -6.08 7.87 16.06
N ALA A 92 -5.12 8.37 16.86
CA ALA A 92 -4.60 7.65 18.04
C ALA A 92 -5.70 7.25 19.03
N ALA A 93 -6.79 8.02 19.13
CA ALA A 93 -7.95 7.68 19.95
C ALA A 93 -8.63 6.35 19.54
N ALA A 94 -8.50 5.97 18.26
CA ALA A 94 -9.03 4.71 17.74
C ALA A 94 -8.10 3.51 18.00
N PHE A 95 -6.90 3.71 18.58
CA PHE A 95 -5.92 2.67 18.90
C PHE A 95 -5.81 2.35 20.41
N GLY A 96 -6.88 2.62 21.16
CA GLY A 96 -7.00 2.26 22.59
C GLY A 96 -7.17 0.76 22.86
N SER A 97 -7.59 0.40 24.07
CA SER A 97 -7.81 -1.01 24.43
C SER A 97 -8.81 -1.70 23.49
N GLY A 98 -8.45 -2.88 22.96
CA GLY A 98 -9.33 -3.65 22.07
C GLY A 98 -9.42 -3.12 20.63
N PHE A 99 -8.55 -2.18 20.23
CA PHE A 99 -8.58 -1.57 18.90
C PHE A 99 -8.51 -2.58 17.76
N GLN A 100 -7.98 -3.78 18.00
CA GLN A 100 -7.83 -4.81 16.96
C GLN A 100 -9.17 -5.19 16.34
N ASN A 101 -10.28 -4.97 17.05
CA ASN A 101 -11.63 -5.25 16.56
C ASN A 101 -12.27 -4.06 15.82
N ASN A 102 -11.66 -2.87 15.88
CA ASN A 102 -12.15 -1.72 15.14
C ASN A 102 -12.02 -1.97 13.64
N VAL A 103 -12.99 -1.52 12.86
CA VAL A 103 -13.06 -1.75 11.42
C VAL A 103 -12.73 -0.49 10.64
N VAL A 104 -12.12 -0.67 9.47
CA VAL A 104 -11.79 0.44 8.57
C VAL A 104 -12.83 0.50 7.45
N GLY A 105 -13.41 1.68 7.26
CA GLY A 105 -14.26 1.99 6.11
C GLY A 105 -13.57 3.00 5.19
N LEU A 106 -13.79 2.84 3.88
CA LEU A 106 -13.28 3.75 2.86
C LEU A 106 -14.45 4.28 2.03
N SER A 107 -14.41 5.56 1.74
CA SER A 107 -15.24 6.21 0.73
C SER A 107 -14.32 6.99 -0.21
N ALA A 108 -14.42 6.74 -1.50
CA ALA A 108 -13.58 7.37 -2.50
C ALA A 108 -14.37 7.70 -3.75
N THR A 109 -13.89 8.68 -4.51
CA THR A 109 -14.42 9.03 -5.83
C THR A 109 -13.25 9.18 -6.78
N ALA A 110 -13.13 8.21 -7.69
CA ALA A 110 -12.13 8.16 -8.74
C ALA A 110 -12.79 8.41 -10.10
N GLY A 111 -12.05 9.06 -10.98
CA GLY A 111 -12.56 9.58 -12.23
C GLY A 111 -13.44 10.82 -12.03
N CYS A 112 -13.66 11.51 -13.13
CA CYS A 112 -14.63 12.58 -13.22
C CYS A 112 -15.57 12.37 -14.39
N GLY A 113 -16.80 12.89 -14.25
CA GLY A 113 -17.83 12.79 -15.29
C GLY A 113 -17.62 13.78 -16.42
N ALA A 114 -18.48 13.72 -17.44
CA ALA A 114 -18.39 14.55 -18.65
C ALA A 114 -18.42 16.08 -18.42
N ALA A 115 -18.81 16.54 -17.23
CA ALA A 115 -18.85 17.95 -16.84
C ALA A 115 -17.63 18.39 -16.00
N ALA A 116 -16.52 17.65 -16.04
CA ALA A 116 -15.34 17.92 -15.23
C ALA A 116 -14.57 19.18 -15.66
N PRO A 117 -13.84 19.84 -14.72
CA PRO A 117 -12.90 20.90 -15.07
C PRO A 117 -11.80 20.41 -16.02
N ALA A 118 -11.23 21.33 -16.80
CA ALA A 118 -10.10 21.04 -17.68
C ALA A 118 -8.93 20.42 -16.89
N GLY A 119 -8.32 19.37 -17.44
CA GLY A 119 -7.20 18.65 -16.82
C GLY A 119 -7.60 17.52 -15.85
N CYS A 120 -8.90 17.22 -15.74
CA CYS A 120 -9.38 16.06 -15.01
C CYS A 120 -9.43 14.80 -15.88
N PHE A 121 -9.02 13.67 -15.33
CA PHE A 121 -8.99 12.37 -16.00
C PHE A 121 -10.17 11.50 -15.55
N GLY A 122 -10.95 11.00 -16.53
CA GLY A 122 -12.12 10.14 -16.31
C GLY A 122 -11.75 8.69 -15.98
N ALA A 123 -12.66 7.98 -15.30
CA ALA A 123 -12.60 6.53 -15.12
C ALA A 123 -13.40 5.86 -16.25
N THR A 124 -12.73 5.40 -17.30
CA THR A 124 -13.30 4.96 -18.58
C THR A 124 -12.74 3.58 -18.98
N GLY A 125 -13.27 2.52 -18.35
CA GLY A 125 -13.17 1.17 -18.89
C GLY A 125 -12.08 0.27 -18.31
N GLY A 126 -11.48 0.64 -17.17
CA GLY A 126 -10.71 -0.31 -16.37
C GLY A 126 -11.24 -0.44 -14.94
N PHE A 127 -10.45 -1.06 -14.06
CA PHE A 127 -10.85 -1.34 -12.68
C PHE A 127 -10.08 -0.46 -11.69
N GLU A 128 -10.81 0.03 -10.70
CA GLU A 128 -10.28 0.74 -9.55
C GLU A 128 -10.47 -0.11 -8.29
N THR A 129 -9.39 -0.33 -7.56
CA THR A 129 -9.40 -1.08 -6.32
C THR A 129 -8.78 -0.26 -5.20
N PHE A 130 -9.42 -0.30 -4.05
CA PHE A 130 -8.93 0.30 -2.82
C PHE A 130 -8.79 -0.78 -1.76
N PHE A 131 -7.64 -0.81 -1.09
CA PHE A 131 -7.45 -1.67 0.06
C PHE A 131 -6.62 -0.98 1.12
N VAL A 132 -6.83 -1.40 2.36
CA VAL A 132 -6.07 -0.92 3.50
C VAL A 132 -4.91 -1.86 3.72
N ALA A 133 -3.74 -1.30 4.01
CA ALA A 133 -2.52 -2.04 4.29
C ALA A 133 -1.81 -1.46 5.52
N ASN A 134 -0.85 -2.23 6.03
CA ASN A 134 0.18 -1.77 6.95
C ASN A 134 1.42 -1.36 6.14
N SER A 135 2.13 -0.31 6.56
CA SER A 135 3.47 0.08 6.09
C SER A 135 4.58 -0.95 6.42
N GLY A 136 4.33 -2.24 6.21
CA GLY A 136 5.05 -3.38 6.79
C GLY A 136 6.53 -3.12 7.05
N THR A 137 6.99 -3.37 8.27
CA THR A 137 8.42 -3.43 8.57
C THR A 137 9.02 -4.60 7.83
N VAL A 138 9.62 -4.35 6.66
CA VAL A 138 10.53 -5.31 6.04
C VAL A 138 11.75 -5.38 6.96
N VAL A 139 11.74 -6.34 7.88
CA VAL A 139 12.95 -6.73 8.57
C VAL A 139 13.84 -7.31 7.49
N ALA A 140 14.98 -6.69 7.23
CA ALA A 140 15.98 -7.27 6.34
C ALA A 140 16.23 -8.68 6.86
N VAL A 141 15.83 -9.70 6.08
CA VAL A 141 16.21 -11.08 6.36
C VAL A 141 17.73 -11.09 6.18
N PRO A 142 18.53 -11.22 7.25
CA PRO A 142 19.94 -11.49 7.04
C PRO A 142 19.95 -12.79 6.24
N GLU A 143 20.61 -12.84 5.10
CA GLU A 143 20.86 -14.10 4.40
C GLU A 143 22.15 -14.68 5.00
N PRO A 144 22.10 -15.46 6.12
CA PRO A 144 23.30 -16.05 6.70
C PRO A 144 24.03 -16.93 5.67
N GLU A 145 23.29 -17.51 4.74
CA GLU A 145 23.82 -18.39 3.70
C GLU A 145 24.56 -17.63 2.59
N SER A 146 24.17 -16.40 2.24
CA SER A 146 24.88 -15.62 1.21
C SER A 146 26.27 -15.20 1.66
N TYR A 147 26.44 -14.89 2.95
CA TYR A 147 27.78 -14.69 3.52
C TYR A 147 28.57 -16.00 3.60
N ALA A 148 27.93 -17.11 3.95
CA ALA A 148 28.58 -18.42 3.95
C ALA A 148 29.04 -18.84 2.54
N LEU A 149 28.23 -18.61 1.50
CA LEU A 149 28.56 -18.89 0.11
C LEU A 149 29.60 -17.94 -0.45
N LEU A 150 29.56 -16.65 -0.08
CA LEU A 150 30.61 -15.69 -0.41
C LEU A 150 31.96 -16.11 0.21
N LEU A 151 31.95 -16.46 1.50
CA LEU A 151 33.16 -16.91 2.20
C LEU A 151 33.66 -18.26 1.65
N ALA A 152 32.77 -19.19 1.34
CA ALA A 152 33.14 -20.45 0.69
C ALA A 152 33.76 -20.19 -0.69
N GLY A 153 33.18 -19.30 -1.50
CA GLY A 153 33.71 -18.90 -2.80
C GLY A 153 35.10 -18.27 -2.69
N LEU A 154 35.28 -17.32 -1.76
CA LEU A 154 36.58 -16.68 -1.49
C LEU A 154 37.60 -17.69 -0.96
N GLY A 155 37.18 -18.65 -0.14
CA GLY A 155 38.04 -19.73 0.36
C GLY A 155 38.55 -20.63 -0.77
N VAL A 156 37.68 -20.99 -1.71
CA VAL A 156 38.05 -21.76 -2.91
C VAL A 156 39.05 -20.98 -3.77
N VAL A 157 38.77 -19.70 -4.06
CA VAL A 157 39.66 -18.84 -4.87
C VAL A 157 41.02 -18.66 -4.20
N GLY A 158 41.06 -18.38 -2.89
CA GLY A 158 42.29 -18.25 -2.13
C GLY A 158 43.11 -19.55 -2.10
N PHE A 159 42.45 -20.69 -1.95
CA PHE A 159 43.11 -22.01 -2.01
C PHE A 159 43.70 -22.29 -3.40
N MET A 160 42.97 -21.98 -4.47
CA MET A 160 43.45 -22.14 -5.85
C MET A 160 44.65 -21.23 -6.15
N ALA A 161 44.61 -19.98 -5.68
CA ALA A 161 45.73 -19.04 -5.82
C ALA A 161 47.00 -19.56 -5.13
N ARG A 162 46.87 -20.09 -3.90
CA ARG A 162 48.00 -20.69 -3.16
C ARG A 162 48.64 -21.85 -3.94
N ARG A 163 47.84 -22.76 -4.51
CA ARG A 163 48.36 -23.91 -5.28
C ARG A 163 49.12 -23.51 -6.54
N ARG A 164 48.81 -22.36 -7.13
CA ARG A 164 49.54 -21.84 -8.30
C ARG A 164 50.90 -21.26 -7.89
N SER A 165 50.95 -20.53 -6.77
CA SER A 165 52.21 -19.97 -6.25
C SER A 165 53.24 -21.00 -5.77
N SER A 166 52.82 -22.23 -5.42
CA SER A 166 53.73 -23.30 -4.98
C SER A 166 54.27 -24.17 -6.12
N ARG A 167 54.00 -23.81 -7.38
CA ARG A 167 54.45 -24.52 -8.58
C ARG A 167 55.49 -23.72 -9.40
N GLU A 168 55.94 -22.61 -8.85
CA GLU A 168 57.11 -21.84 -9.28
C GLU A 168 58.20 -21.99 -8.22
#